data_AF-A0A819Q4M7-F1
#
_entry.id   AF-A0A819Q4M7-F1
#
_cell.length_a   1.000
_cell.length_b   1.000
_cell.length_c   1.000
_cell.angle_alpha   90.00
_cell.angle_beta   90.00
_cell.angle_gamma   90.00
#
_symmetry.space_group_name_H-M   'P 1'
#
loop_
_entity.id
_entity.type
_entity.pdbx_description
1 polymer ?
#
loop_
_entity_poly.entity_id
_entity_poly.type
_entity_poly.pdbx_seq_one_letter_code
_entity_poly.pdbx_strand_id
1 'polypeptide(L)' 'EYYKFETVLTINVHTRDTVDILIRDGISEPLDFSWQCQLRFYWLSKEDNLFLQQCNGKFEYVLKR' A
#
# COMPACT_ATOMS: atom_id res chain seq x y z
N GLU A 1 0.58 14.22 19.84
CA GLU A 1 0.09 14.49 18.46
C GLU A 1 1.20 14.54 17.43
N TYR A 2 2.35 15.12 17.76
CA TYR A 2 3.56 15.16 16.91
C TYR A 2 3.94 13.83 16.23
N TYR A 3 3.99 12.72 16.98
CA TYR A 3 4.31 11.38 16.44
C TYR A 3 3.34 10.90 15.34
N LYS A 4 2.05 11.29 15.41
CA LYS A 4 1.07 10.95 14.37
C LYS A 4 1.44 11.63 13.05
N PHE A 5 1.85 12.89 13.11
CA PHE A 5 2.27 13.64 11.92
C PHE A 5 3.56 13.09 11.32
N GLU A 6 4.57 12.78 12.15
CA GLU A 6 5.82 12.18 11.67
C GLU A 6 5.58 10.83 10.97
N THR A 7 4.71 10.00 11.55
CA THR A 7 4.36 8.70 10.96
C THR A 7 3.68 8.87 9.60
N VAL A 8 2.67 9.73 9.51
CA VAL A 8 1.96 9.99 8.24
C VAL A 8 2.88 10.63 7.21
N LEU A 9 3.77 11.54 7.61
CA LEU A 9 4.74 12.17 6.72
C LEU A 9 5.70 11.13 6.12
N THR A 10 6.19 10.22 6.96
CA THR A 10 7.10 9.14 6.53
C THR A 10 6.43 8.23 5.50
N ILE A 11 5.17 7.83 5.76
CA ILE A 11 4.37 7.02 4.82
C ILE A 11 4.13 7.79 3.51
N ASN A 12 3.85 9.09 3.59
CA ASN A 12 3.59 9.92 2.42
C ASN A 12 4.81 10.06 1.52
N VAL A 13 5.98 10.34 2.10
CA VAL A 13 7.25 10.41 1.36
C VAL A 13 7.55 9.08 0.67
N HIS A 14 7.43 7.96 1.40
CA HIS A 14 7.63 6.63 0.81
C HIS A 14 6.67 6.37 -0.37
N THR A 15 5.40 6.72 -0.23
CA THR A 15 4.39 6.50 -1.28
C THR A 15 4.72 7.30 -2.54
N ARG A 16 5.14 8.56 -2.39
CA ARG A 16 5.57 9.40 -3.52
C ARG A 16 6.78 8.78 -4.22
N ASP A 17 7.80 8.40 -3.46
CA ASP A 17 9.03 7.84 -4.03
C ASP A 17 8.76 6.52 -4.78
N THR A 18 7.84 5.67 -4.28
CA THR A 18 7.37 4.48 -4.99
C THR A 18 6.67 4.81 -6.32
N VAL A 19 5.78 5.82 -6.33
CA VAL A 19 5.10 6.24 -7.57
C VAL A 19 6.10 6.77 -8.60
N ASP A 20 7.08 7.57 -8.17
CA ASP A 20 8.13 8.10 -9.04
C ASP A 20 8.96 6.97 -9.70
N ILE A 21 9.27 5.92 -8.94
CA ILE A 21 9.96 4.72 -9.46
C ILE A 21 9.11 4.01 -10.51
N LEU A 22 7.82 3.77 -10.22
CA LEU A 22 6.92 3.07 -11.16
C LEU A 22 6.77 3.85 -12.48
N ILE A 23 6.66 5.18 -12.42
CA ILE A 23 6.59 6.04 -13.61
C ILE A 23 7.91 6.00 -14.39
N ARG A 24 9.04 6.16 -13.70
CA ARG A 24 10.37 6.17 -14.32
C ARG A 24 10.67 4.85 -15.03
N ASP A 25 10.28 3.74 -14.42
CA ASP A 25 10.57 2.39 -14.92
C ASP A 25 9.48 1.90 -15.90
N GLY A 26 8.45 2.72 -16.17
CA GLY A 26 7.41 2.42 -17.16
C GLY A 26 6.46 1.30 -16.75
N ILE A 27 6.28 1.07 -15.45
CA ILE A 27 5.47 -0.01 -14.91
C ILE A 27 3.99 0.37 -14.99
N SER A 28 3.25 -0.22 -15.92
CA SER A 28 1.80 -0.01 -16.08
C SER A 28 0.96 -1.23 -15.72
N GLU A 29 1.59 -2.40 -15.59
CA GLU A 29 0.89 -3.66 -15.38
C GLU A 29 0.80 -4.03 -13.89
N PRO A 30 -0.39 -4.36 -13.37
CA PRO A 30 -0.53 -4.76 -11.98
C PRO A 30 0.08 -6.14 -11.70
N LEU A 31 0.47 -6.91 -12.70
CA LEU A 31 1.17 -8.18 -12.49
C LEU A 31 2.69 -8.01 -12.37
N ASP A 32 3.22 -6.83 -12.67
CA ASP A 32 4.64 -6.57 -12.56
C ASP A 32 5.09 -6.69 -11.11
N PHE A 33 6.24 -7.34 -10.91
CA PHE A 33 6.79 -7.53 -9.57
C PHE A 33 7.04 -6.20 -8.85
N SER A 34 7.44 -5.16 -9.58
CA SER A 34 7.71 -3.82 -9.05
C SER A 34 6.48 -3.20 -8.40
N TRP A 35 5.29 -3.49 -8.94
CA TRP A 35 4.01 -3.16 -8.34
C TRP A 35 3.62 -4.15 -7.24
N GLN A 36 3.75 -5.45 -7.52
CA GLN A 36 3.31 -6.53 -6.61
C GLN A 36 4.06 -6.52 -5.27
N CYS A 37 5.32 -6.14 -5.24
CA CYS A 37 6.14 -6.12 -4.02
C CYS A 37 5.77 -5.00 -3.03
N GLN A 38 5.00 -3.99 -3.46
CA GLN A 38 4.51 -2.90 -2.61
C GLN A 38 3.43 -3.39 -1.64
N LEU A 39 3.38 -2.80 -0.44
CA LEU A 39 2.26 -3.02 0.49
C LEU A 39 1.05 -2.19 0.06
N ARG A 40 -0.02 -2.87 -0.36
CA ARG A 40 -1.23 -2.23 -0.90
C ARG A 40 -2.42 -2.47 -0.01
N PHE A 41 -3.30 -1.47 0.07
CA PHE A 41 -4.49 -1.48 0.91
C PHE A 41 -5.74 -1.40 0.04
N TYR A 42 -6.69 -2.32 0.25
CA TYR A 42 -7.93 -2.41 -0.51
C TYR A 42 -9.10 -2.43 0.46
N TRP A 43 -9.99 -1.45 0.34
CA TRP A 43 -11.29 -1.50 0.99
C TRP A 43 -12.23 -2.37 0.16
N LEU A 44 -12.66 -3.51 0.70
CA LEU A 44 -13.59 -4.39 0.01
C LEU A 44 -15.00 -4.21 0.58
N SER A 45 -15.89 -3.58 -0.19
CA SER A 45 -17.25 -3.24 0.26
C SER A 45 -18.13 -4.44 0.56
N LYS A 46 -17.85 -5.63 0.01
CA LYS A 46 -18.64 -6.84 0.27
C LYS A 46 -18.40 -7.38 1.67
N GLU A 47 -17.16 -7.31 2.13
CA GLU A 47 -16.70 -7.75 3.44
C GLU A 47 -16.71 -6.61 4.48
N ASP A 48 -16.95 -5.37 4.04
CA ASP A 48 -16.90 -4.14 4.84
C ASP A 48 -15.61 -4.02 5.67
N ASN A 49 -14.49 -4.46 5.07
CA ASN A 49 -13.21 -4.53 5.76
C ASN A 49 -12.03 -4.13 4.86
N LEU A 50 -10.94 -3.78 5.52
CA LEU A 50 -9.67 -3.43 4.90
C LEU A 50 -8.81 -4.68 4.71
N PHE A 51 -8.35 -4.89 3.49
CA PHE A 51 -7.42 -5.95 3.14
C PHE A 51 -6.09 -5.39 2.70
N LEU A 52 -5.01 -5.97 3.21
CA LEU A 52 -3.65 -5.72 2.75
C LEU A 52 -3.28 -6.77 1.71
N GLN A 53 -2.53 -6.36 0.69
CA GLN A 53 -1.90 -7.27 -0.25
C GLN A 53 -0.44 -6.91 -0.42
N GLN A 54 0.41 -7.94 -0.45
CA GLN A 54 1.82 -7.80 -0.79
C GLN A 54 2.28 -9.10 -1.46
N CYS A 55 2.88 -8.96 -2.65
CA CYS A 55 3.15 -10.08 -3.55
C CYS A 55 1.88 -10.93 -3.72
N ASN A 56 1.99 -12.23 -3.40
CA ASN A 56 0.87 -13.18 -3.44
C ASN A 56 0.12 -13.29 -2.11
N GLY A 57 0.53 -12.54 -1.09
CA GLY A 57 -0.09 -12.52 0.24
C GLY A 57 -1.30 -11.60 0.27
N LYS A 58 -2.40 -12.08 0.87
CA LYS A 58 -3.59 -11.30 1.20
C LYS A 58 -3.84 -11.43 2.70
N PHE A 59 -3.95 -10.30 3.38
CA PHE A 59 -4.13 -10.23 4.82
C PHE A 59 -5.35 -9.38 5.14
N GLU A 60 -6.16 -9.81 6.09
CA GLU A 60 -7.26 -9.01 6.60
C GLU A 60 -6.73 -8.09 7.71
N TYR A 61 -7.09 -6.80 7.67
CA TYR A 61 -6.79 -5.89 8.76
C TYR A 61 -7.75 -6.17 9.92
N VAL A 62 -7.34 -7.06 10.81
CA VAL A 62 -8.12 -7.38 12.00
C VAL A 62 -7.97 -6.22 12.99
N LEU A 63 -8.97 -5.35 13.04
CA LEU A 63 -9.16 -4.45 14.18
C LEU A 63 -9.36 -5.34 15.42
N LYS A 64 -8.38 -5.37 16.33
CA LYS A 64 -8.66 -5.78 17.70
C LYS A 64 -9.62 -4.75 18.28
N ARG A 65 -10.90 -5.13 18.36
CA ARG A 65 -11.88 -4.43 19.20
C ARG A 65 -11.43 -4.45 20.65
#